data_AF-A0A1M3P4F6-F1
#
_entry.id   AF-A0A1M3P4F6-F1
#
_cell.length_a   1.000
_cell.length_b   1.000
_cell.length_c   1.000
_cell.angle_alpha   90.00
_cell.angle_beta   90.00
_cell.angle_gamma   90.00
#
_symmetry.space_group_name_H-M   'P 1'
#
loop_
_entity.id
_entity.type
_entity.pdbx_description
1 polymer ?
#
loop_
_entity_poly.entity_id
_entity_poly.type
_entity_poly.pdbx_seq_one_letter_code
_entity_poly.pdbx_strand_id
1 'polypeptide(L)' 'MDTIDLAQQRQMDDIDHALASRRKVGAGRSHCEQPDCGEPISDARKALGAVLCIDCQRDAERSAQRCARTAI' A
#
# COMPACT_ATOMS: atom_id res chain seq x y z
N MET A 1 -7.15 6.99 -35.84
CA MET A 1 -6.89 7.05 -34.40
C MET A 1 -6.86 8.51 -34.03
N ASP A 2 -7.84 8.96 -33.25
CA ASP A 2 -7.95 10.36 -32.84
C ASP A 2 -7.22 10.62 -31.51
N THR A 3 -7.31 11.85 -31.00
CA THR A 3 -6.65 12.25 -29.75
C THR A 3 -7.24 11.55 -28.52
N ILE A 4 -8.51 11.14 -28.59
CA ILE A 4 -9.19 10.44 -27.50
C ILE A 4 -8.73 8.98 -27.46
N ASP A 5 -8.68 8.32 -28.62
CA ASP A 5 -8.13 6.98 -28.78
C ASP A 5 -6.70 6.91 -28.20
N LEU A 6 -5.86 7.90 -28.53
CA LEU A 6 -4.48 7.97 -28.03
C LEU A 6 -4.42 8.15 -26.50
N ALA A 7 -5.30 8.97 -25.93
CA ALA A 7 -5.37 9.16 -24.49
C ALA A 7 -5.81 7.88 -23.77
N GLN A 8 -6.79 7.16 -24.33
CA GLN A 8 -7.25 5.88 -23.79
C GLN A 8 -6.15 4.83 -23.82
N GLN A 9 -5.40 4.73 -24.93
CA GLN A 9 -4.29 3.78 -25.03
C GLN A 9 -3.24 4.02 -23.94
N ARG A 10 -2.86 5.29 -23.72
CA ARG A 10 -1.90 5.65 -22.65
C ARG A 10 -2.42 5.28 -21.27
N GLN A 11 -3.69 5.51 -20.99
CA GLN A 11 -4.30 5.14 -19.71
C GLN A 11 -4.26 3.61 -19.50
N MET A 12 -4.50 2.82 -20.53
CA MET A 12 -4.39 1.36 -20.45
C MET A 12 -2.94 0.93 -20.19
N ASP A 13 -1.98 1.50 -20.92
CA ASP A 13 -0.57 1.18 -20.75
C ASP A 13 -0.08 1.51 -19.32
N ASP A 14 -0.52 2.65 -18.77
CA ASP A 14 -0.19 3.05 -17.39
C ASP A 14 -0.77 2.07 -16.36
N ILE A 15 -2.02 1.62 -16.57
CA ILE A 15 -2.67 0.63 -15.70
C ILE A 15 -1.94 -0.71 -15.78
N ASP A 16 -1.64 -1.19 -16.98
CA ASP A 16 -0.95 -2.46 -17.20
C ASP A 16 0.45 -2.45 -16.58
N HIS A 17 1.18 -1.33 -16.73
CA HIS A 17 2.47 -1.14 -16.07
C HIS A 17 2.33 -1.17 -14.54
N ALA A 18 1.36 -0.46 -13.97
CA ALA A 18 1.13 -0.44 -12.53
C ALA A 18 0.79 -1.84 -11.98
N LEU A 19 -0.04 -2.61 -12.71
CA LEU A 19 -0.38 -3.98 -12.35
C LEU A 19 0.81 -4.93 -12.45
N ALA A 20 1.61 -4.82 -13.52
CA ALA A 20 2.79 -5.65 -13.73
C ALA A 20 3.89 -5.36 -12.69
N SER A 21 4.02 -4.12 -12.25
CA SER A 21 5.02 -3.69 -11.26
C SER A 21 4.67 -4.12 -9.82
N ARG A 22 3.45 -4.62 -9.58
CA ARG A 22 2.97 -4.98 -8.25
C ARG A 22 3.75 -6.17 -7.67
N ARG A 23 4.52 -5.91 -6.61
CA ARG A 23 5.28 -6.96 -5.91
C ARG A 23 4.35 -7.99 -5.27
N LYS A 24 4.71 -9.27 -5.38
CA LYS A 24 4.08 -10.35 -4.60
C LYS A 24 4.38 -10.11 -3.13
N VAL A 25 3.33 -10.12 -2.32
CA VAL A 25 3.44 -9.91 -0.88
C VAL A 25 3.78 -11.25 -0.22
N GLY A 26 4.89 -11.28 0.52
CA GLY A 26 5.29 -12.45 1.33
C GLY A 26 4.54 -12.50 2.67
N ALA A 27 4.86 -13.50 3.49
CA ALA A 27 4.34 -13.54 4.86
C ALA A 27 4.77 -12.30 5.66
N GLY A 28 3.84 -11.76 6.43
CA GLY A 28 4.05 -10.61 7.31
C GLY A 28 4.87 -10.96 8.54
N ARG A 29 5.24 -9.93 9.31
CA ARG A 29 6.07 -10.09 10.51
C ARG A 29 5.29 -10.74 11.65
N SER A 30 5.99 -11.42 12.54
CA SER A 30 5.38 -11.98 13.75
C SER A 30 4.94 -10.89 14.73
N HIS A 31 5.71 -9.80 14.82
CA HIS A 31 5.48 -8.68 15.72
C HIS A 31 5.57 -7.35 14.97
N CYS A 32 4.94 -6.33 15.53
CA CYS A 32 4.93 -4.97 15.01
C CYS A 32 6.37 -4.44 14.85
N GLU A 33 6.67 -3.83 13.70
CA GLU A 33 7.97 -3.21 13.44
C GLU A 33 8.22 -1.92 14.23
N GLN A 34 7.15 -1.31 14.79
CA GLN A 34 7.30 -0.08 15.55
C GLN A 34 8.12 -0.33 16.83
N PRO A 35 9.23 0.43 17.07
CA PRO A 35 10.21 0.12 18.11
C PRO A 35 9.64 -0.04 19.52
N ASP A 36 8.62 0.75 19.86
CA ASP A 36 8.03 0.80 21.20
C ASP A 36 6.72 0.00 21.33
N CYS A 37 6.22 -0.60 20.24
CA CYS A 37 4.98 -1.36 20.25
C CYS A 37 5.26 -2.84 20.50
N GLY A 38 6.01 -3.48 19.61
CA GLY A 38 6.37 -4.90 19.70
C GLY A 38 5.19 -5.88 19.76
N GLU A 39 3.94 -5.43 19.58
CA GLU A 39 2.76 -6.28 19.73
C GLU A 39 2.72 -7.41 18.69
N PRO A 40 2.18 -8.59 19.05
CA PRO A 40 2.02 -9.68 18.11
C PRO A 40 1.02 -9.29 17.01
N ILE A 41 1.40 -9.54 15.76
CA ILE A 41 0.50 -9.37 14.61
C ILE A 41 -0.45 -10.56 14.56
N SER A 42 -1.73 -10.35 14.23
CA SER A 42 -2.68 -11.45 14.03
C SER A 42 -2.35 -12.27 12.80
N ASP A 43 -2.62 -13.57 12.82
CA ASP A 43 -2.27 -14.46 11.69
C ASP A 43 -2.94 -14.06 10.38
N ALA A 44 -4.19 -13.57 10.45
CA ALA A 44 -4.89 -13.01 9.30
C ALA A 44 -4.10 -11.84 8.67
N ARG A 45 -3.48 -10.98 9.47
CA ARG A 45 -2.65 -9.87 8.97
C ARG A 45 -1.28 -10.35 8.49
N LYS A 46 -0.69 -11.37 9.11
CA LYS A 46 0.54 -12.00 8.61
C LYS A 46 0.33 -12.61 7.23
N ALA A 47 -0.79 -13.28 6.99
CA ALA A 47 -1.12 -13.83 5.68
C ALA A 47 -1.22 -12.74 4.59
N LEU A 48 -1.54 -11.50 4.99
CA LEU A 48 -1.59 -10.33 4.11
C LEU A 48 -0.26 -9.56 4.00
N GLY A 49 0.81 -10.04 4.63
CA GLY A 49 2.12 -9.38 4.60
C GLY A 49 2.28 -8.18 5.53
N ALA A 50 1.44 -8.05 6.56
CA ALA A 50 1.51 -6.91 7.45
C ALA A 50 2.86 -6.83 8.20
N VAL A 51 3.42 -5.63 8.28
CA VAL A 51 4.63 -5.31 9.05
C VAL A 51 4.33 -4.53 10.34
N LEU A 52 3.14 -3.91 10.42
CA LEU A 52 2.63 -3.20 11.59
C LEU A 52 1.38 -3.90 12.16
N CYS A 53 1.17 -3.78 13.47
CA CYS A 53 -0.11 -4.12 14.09
C CYS A 53 -1.24 -3.21 13.55
N ILE A 54 -2.49 -3.54 13.83
CA ILE A 54 -3.63 -2.82 13.26
C ILE A 54 -3.66 -1.34 13.69
N ASP A 55 -3.26 -1.06 14.93
CA ASP A 55 -3.33 0.30 15.47
C ASP A 55 -2.18 1.17 14.93
N CYS A 56 -0.95 0.67 14.95
CA CYS A 56 0.18 1.37 14.31
C CYS A 56 -0.04 1.58 12.81
N GLN A 57 -0.66 0.63 12.10
CA GLN A 57 -1.02 0.81 10.69
C GLN A 57 -2.00 1.98 10.50
N ARG A 58 -3.05 2.06 11.32
CA ARG A 58 -4.04 3.14 11.25
C ARG A 58 -3.43 4.50 11.52
N ASP A 59 -2.52 4.59 12.49
CA ASP A 59 -1.86 5.85 12.81
C ASP A 59 -0.87 6.29 11.72
N ALA A 60 -0.14 5.34 11.12
CA ALA A 60 0.72 5.60 9.97
C ALA A 60 -0.09 6.11 8.77
N GLU A 61 -1.20 5.44 8.43
CA GLU A 61 -2.09 5.83 7.33
C GLU A 61 -2.72 7.20 7.57
N ARG A 62 -3.20 7.48 8.79
CA ARG A 62 -3.76 8.79 9.15
C ARG A 62 -2.73 9.90 8.98
N SER A 63 -1.47 9.64 9.33
CA SER A 63 -0.37 10.60 9.19
C SER A 63 0.00 10.82 7.72
N ALA A 64 0.06 9.77 6.92
CA ALA A 64 0.29 9.87 5.48
C ALA A 64 -0.82 10.65 4.76
N GLN A 65 -2.09 10.41 5.12
CA GLN A 65 -3.24 11.12 4.55
C GLN A 65 -3.19 12.63 4.87
N ARG A 66 -2.71 13.01 6.05
CA ARG A 66 -2.51 14.43 6.40
C ARG A 66 -1.51 15.10 5.47
N CYS A 67 -0.36 14.47 5.22
CA CYS A 67 0.63 15.00 4.28
C CYS A 67 0.08 15.11 2.86
N ALA A 68 -0.63 14.08 2.38
CA ALA A 68 -1.23 14.10 1.05
C ALA A 68 -2.30 15.19 0.88
N ARG A 69 -3.07 15.50 1.93
CA ARG A 69 -4.09 16.56 1.92
C ARG A 69 -3.53 17.98 1.88
N THR A 70 -2.32 18.19 2.39
CA THR A 70 -1.66 19.51 2.42
C THR A 70 -0.78 19.75 1.18
N ALA A 71 -0.54 18.71 0.38
CA ALA A 71 0.27 18.77 -0.84
C ALA A 71 -0.52 19.16 -2.12
N ILE A 72 -1.81 19.52 -1.97
CA ILE A 72 -2.72 20.01 -3.02
C ILE A 72 -3.03 21.47 -2.71
#